data_AF-A0A6G1KSQ8-F1
#
_entry.id   AF-A0A6G1KSQ8-F1
#
_cell.length_a   1.000
_cell.length_b   1.000
_cell.length_c   1.000
_cell.angle_alpha   90.00
_cell.angle_beta   90.00
_cell.angle_gamma   90.00
#
_symmetry.space_group_name_H-M   'P 1'
#
loop_
_entity.id
_entity.type
_entity.pdbx_description
1 polymer ?
#
loop_
_entity_poly.entity_id
_entity_poly.type
_entity_poly.pdbx_seq_one_letter_code
_entity_poly.pdbx_strand_id
1 'polypeptide(L)'
;MIFESLHRLQAEADLLIMYPLLAQARDLYKAKLVPIQVKTFRNGHDPTWQDSYTKLLAFNQTQYKRVISLDSDATVLQWKRVENATDHHESSDYDIDILNKLYGSSCLIIPHQRYDVLTGEFKSENHENYLGFPDEKWNAHDIFTQPSFIHFSDWPTKKPWLEVPEEEIRDYQPRCRVVSETDQDCSDRDVWRGIRKDFTERRQRVCGHAFDKRSIDRRSESPMMSTRPRYESTLV
;
A
#
# COMPACT_ATOMS: atom_id res chain seq x y z
N MET A 1 -12.97 5.79 21.51
CA MET A 1 -12.91 7.00 20.63
C MET A 1 -12.05 6.67 19.39
N ILE A 2 -12.28 7.28 18.21
CA ILE A 2 -11.54 6.92 16.98
C ILE A 2 -10.01 6.96 17.14
N PHE A 3 -9.45 7.98 17.81
CA PHE A 3 -8.00 8.09 18.02
C PHE A 3 -7.45 7.03 18.95
N GLU A 4 -8.20 6.61 19.96
CA GLU A 4 -7.83 5.48 20.81
C GLU A 4 -7.72 4.18 19.99
N SER A 5 -8.68 3.93 19.11
CA SER A 5 -8.65 2.76 18.21
C SER A 5 -7.50 2.84 17.21
N LEU A 6 -7.26 4.01 16.59
CA LEU A 6 -6.13 4.21 15.68
C LEU A 6 -4.77 4.09 16.38
N HIS A 7 -4.68 4.57 17.61
CA HIS A 7 -3.47 4.45 18.43
C HIS A 7 -3.17 2.99 18.80
N ARG A 8 -4.18 2.22 19.22
CA ARG A 8 -4.04 0.77 19.44
C ARG A 8 -3.59 0.02 18.18
N LEU A 9 -4.04 0.49 17.03
CA LEU A 9 -3.70 -0.04 15.71
C LEU A 9 -2.32 0.37 15.19
N GLN A 10 -1.55 1.13 15.97
CA GLN A 10 -0.24 1.64 15.58
C GLN A 10 -0.28 2.40 14.24
N ALA A 11 -1.33 3.19 14.01
CA ALA A 11 -1.42 4.02 12.82
C ALA A 11 -0.19 4.93 12.71
N GLU A 12 0.60 4.76 11.64
CA GLU A 12 1.82 5.53 11.40
C GLU A 12 1.54 6.93 10.83
N ALA A 13 0.31 7.19 10.39
CA ALA A 13 -0.10 8.48 9.85
C ALA A 13 -0.24 9.54 10.96
N ASP A 14 0.04 10.79 10.60
CA ASP A 14 -0.26 11.93 11.46
C ASP A 14 -1.76 11.98 11.80
N LEU A 15 -2.07 11.99 13.10
CA LEU A 15 -3.43 12.19 13.58
C LEU A 15 -3.71 13.69 13.71
N LEU A 16 -4.70 14.18 12.98
CA LEU A 16 -5.08 15.58 12.96
C LEU A 16 -6.51 15.75 13.47
N ILE A 17 -6.74 16.74 14.33
CA ILE A 17 -8.08 17.17 14.72
C ILE A 17 -8.27 18.68 14.49
N MET A 18 -9.37 19.03 13.83
CA MET A 18 -9.83 20.40 13.62
C MET A 18 -10.91 20.71 14.65
N TYR A 19 -10.57 21.34 15.77
CA TYR A 19 -11.50 21.50 16.89
C TYR A 19 -11.15 22.71 17.79
N PRO A 20 -12.13 23.32 18.49
CA PRO A 20 -11.85 24.42 19.41
C PRO A 20 -11.19 24.03 20.75
N LEU A 21 -11.51 22.90 21.40
CA LEU A 21 -10.82 22.40 22.62
C LEU A 21 -10.92 20.86 22.85
N LEU A 22 -9.89 20.09 22.48
CA LEU A 22 -9.75 18.65 22.82
C LEU A 22 -8.31 18.30 23.25
N ALA A 23 -7.87 18.87 24.36
CA ALA A 23 -6.49 18.72 24.87
C ALA A 23 -6.08 17.26 25.12
N GLN A 24 -7.01 16.42 25.59
CA GLN A 24 -6.73 15.00 25.87
C GLN A 24 -6.30 14.22 24.61
N ALA A 25 -6.83 14.53 23.43
CA ALA A 25 -6.45 13.83 22.20
C ALA A 25 -4.99 14.13 21.80
N ARG A 26 -4.53 15.37 22.03
CA ARG A 26 -3.13 15.77 21.88
C ARG A 26 -2.25 15.06 22.90
N ASP A 27 -2.64 15.10 24.17
CA ASP A 27 -1.79 14.66 25.27
C ASP A 27 -1.64 13.13 25.30
N LEU A 28 -2.71 12.39 25.01
CA LEU A 28 -2.73 10.92 25.09
C LEU A 28 -2.35 10.26 23.76
N TYR A 29 -2.80 10.81 22.63
CA TYR A 29 -2.65 10.16 21.31
C TYR A 29 -1.74 10.91 20.36
N LYS A 30 -1.06 11.97 20.83
CA LYS A 30 -0.15 12.82 20.04
C LYS A 30 -0.84 13.45 18.81
N ALA A 31 -2.16 13.63 18.86
CA ALA A 31 -2.90 14.28 17.79
C ALA A 31 -2.49 15.76 17.65
N LYS A 32 -2.30 16.21 16.42
CA LYS A 32 -2.05 17.62 16.09
C LYS A 32 -3.37 18.37 16.17
N LEU A 33 -3.43 19.39 17.02
CA LEU A 33 -4.57 20.29 17.11
C LEU A 33 -4.37 21.44 16.12
N VAL A 34 -5.31 21.64 15.21
CA VAL A 34 -5.34 22.83 14.36
C VAL A 34 -6.57 23.66 14.73
N PRO A 35 -6.37 24.90 15.23
CA PRO A 35 -7.48 25.80 15.49
C PRO A 35 -8.12 26.20 14.17
N ILE A 36 -9.45 26.16 14.14
CA ILE A 36 -10.24 26.47 12.96
C ILE A 36 -11.43 27.34 13.34
N GLN A 37 -11.93 28.11 12.39
CA GLN A 37 -13.20 28.81 12.54
C GLN A 37 -14.34 27.86 12.14
N VAL A 38 -15.25 27.58 13.09
CA VAL A 38 -16.44 26.77 12.85
C VAL A 38 -17.29 27.41 11.75
N LYS A 39 -17.72 26.60 10.77
CA LYS A 39 -18.62 27.01 9.69
C LYS A 39 -20.02 26.49 10.01
N THR A 40 -20.86 27.41 10.49
CA THR A 40 -22.26 27.14 10.82
C THR A 40 -23.18 27.53 9.65
N PHE A 41 -24.02 26.61 9.23
CA PHE A 41 -25.09 26.83 8.27
C PHE A 41 -26.42 26.44 8.90
N ARG A 42 -27.33 27.41 9.06
CA ARG A 42 -28.63 27.19 9.70
C ARG A 42 -29.68 26.90 8.63
N ASN A 43 -30.16 25.66 8.56
CA ASN A 43 -31.45 25.35 7.92
C ASN A 43 -32.49 25.21 9.05
N GLY A 44 -33.69 25.78 8.88
CA GLY A 44 -34.65 25.99 9.97
C GLY A 44 -35.34 24.74 10.54
N HIS A 45 -34.79 23.53 10.33
CA HIS A 45 -35.47 22.27 10.64
C HIS A 45 -34.73 21.43 11.68
N ASP A 46 -33.38 21.39 11.69
CA ASP A 46 -32.60 20.59 12.64
C ASP A 46 -31.22 21.24 12.94
N PRO A 47 -30.90 21.55 14.21
CA PRO A 47 -29.60 22.09 14.58
C PRO A 47 -28.44 21.10 14.55
N THR A 48 -28.72 19.79 14.55
CA THR A 48 -27.74 18.73 14.74
C THR A 48 -26.54 18.83 13.79
N TRP A 49 -26.78 19.22 12.54
CA TRP A 49 -25.76 19.22 11.48
C TRP A 49 -25.31 20.62 11.07
N GLN A 50 -25.72 21.67 11.78
CA GLN A 50 -25.47 23.05 11.35
C GLN A 50 -23.97 23.37 11.24
N ASP A 51 -23.14 22.74 12.06
CA ASP A 51 -21.69 22.96 12.03
C ASP A 51 -20.92 21.95 11.15
N SER A 52 -21.61 20.99 10.51
CA SER A 52 -20.99 19.92 9.72
C SER A 52 -20.23 20.43 8.49
N TYR A 53 -20.57 21.61 7.98
CA TYR A 53 -19.84 22.27 6.89
C TYR A 53 -18.37 22.54 7.24
N THR A 54 -18.05 22.62 8.53
CA THR A 54 -16.68 22.72 9.03
C THR A 54 -15.79 21.57 8.52
N LYS A 55 -16.35 20.39 8.24
CA LYS A 55 -15.62 19.24 7.68
C LYS A 55 -14.94 19.55 6.34
N LEU A 56 -15.49 20.49 5.55
CA LEU A 56 -14.91 20.90 4.26
C LEU A 56 -13.52 21.55 4.42
N LEU A 57 -13.16 22.03 5.61
CA LEU A 57 -11.81 22.52 5.90
C LEU A 57 -10.73 21.43 5.84
N ALA A 58 -11.11 20.15 5.75
CA ALA A 58 -10.19 19.04 5.49
C ALA A 58 -9.43 19.22 4.16
N PHE A 59 -10.06 19.82 3.14
CA PHE A 59 -9.40 20.12 1.86
C PHE A 59 -8.34 21.22 1.95
N ASN A 60 -8.37 22.03 3.01
CA ASN A 60 -7.36 23.06 3.26
C ASN A 60 -6.09 22.50 3.93
N GLN A 61 -6.05 21.20 4.26
CA GLN A 61 -4.90 20.57 4.91
C GLN A 61 -3.81 20.18 3.88
N THR A 62 -3.35 21.19 3.15
CA THR A 62 -2.42 21.08 2.00
C THR A 62 -0.99 20.66 2.39
N GLN A 63 -0.65 20.71 3.68
CA GLN A 63 0.59 20.15 4.21
C GLN A 63 0.65 18.62 4.06
N TYR A 64 -0.48 17.96 3.81
CA TYR A 64 -0.57 16.53 3.55
C TYR A 64 -0.80 16.25 2.06
N LYS A 65 -0.09 15.24 1.53
CA LYS A 65 -0.31 14.76 0.15
C LYS A 65 -1.61 13.98 -0.01
N ARG A 66 -2.09 13.36 1.06
CA ARG A 66 -3.32 12.55 1.13
C ARG A 66 -3.95 12.75 2.50
N VAL A 67 -5.27 12.89 2.55
CA VAL A 67 -6.04 13.09 3.78
C VAL A 67 -7.20 12.10 3.79
N ILE A 68 -7.38 11.38 4.90
CA ILE A 68 -8.58 10.58 5.17
C ILE A 68 -9.36 11.31 6.27
N SER A 69 -10.58 11.75 5.96
CA SER A 69 -11.47 12.39 6.93
C SER A 69 -12.39 11.33 7.53
N LEU A 70 -12.37 11.22 8.86
CA LEU A 70 -13.22 10.30 9.62
C LEU A 70 -14.07 11.12 10.59
N ASP A 71 -15.35 10.82 10.67
CA ASP A 71 -16.25 11.50 11.60
C ASP A 71 -15.91 11.16 13.06
N SER A 72 -16.16 12.10 13.97
CA SER A 72 -15.77 11.98 15.38
C SER A 72 -16.57 10.92 16.15
N ASP A 73 -17.74 10.56 15.65
CA ASP A 73 -18.62 9.50 16.15
C ASP A 73 -18.34 8.14 15.47
N ALA A 74 -17.35 8.06 14.58
CA ALA A 74 -16.89 6.80 14.01
C ALA A 74 -16.00 6.01 15.01
N THR A 75 -15.95 4.69 14.84
CA THR A 75 -15.04 3.80 15.58
C THR A 75 -14.48 2.72 14.66
N VAL A 76 -13.26 2.25 14.96
CA VAL A 76 -12.64 1.13 14.24
C VAL A 76 -12.76 -0.12 15.08
N LEU A 77 -13.42 -1.15 14.53
CA LEU A 77 -13.69 -2.42 15.20
C LEU A 77 -12.90 -3.60 14.62
N GLN A 78 -12.29 -3.45 13.45
CA GLN A 78 -11.91 -4.61 12.62
C GLN A 78 -10.54 -5.24 12.93
N TRP A 79 -9.71 -4.66 13.80
CA TRP A 79 -8.36 -5.21 14.08
C TRP A 79 -8.40 -6.66 14.52
N LYS A 80 -9.29 -6.99 15.47
CA LYS A 80 -9.40 -8.34 16.03
C LYS A 80 -9.72 -9.38 14.98
N ARG A 81 -10.38 -9.00 13.88
CA ARG A 81 -10.69 -9.90 12.77
C ARG A 81 -9.42 -10.24 11.98
N VAL A 82 -8.57 -9.26 11.73
CA VAL A 82 -7.28 -9.43 11.03
C VAL A 82 -6.29 -10.18 11.90
N GLU A 83 -6.17 -9.80 13.18
CA GLU A 83 -5.32 -10.47 14.16
C GLU A 83 -5.70 -11.95 14.30
N ASN A 84 -6.99 -12.25 14.50
CA ASN A 84 -7.45 -13.63 14.59
C ASN A 84 -7.20 -14.44 13.30
N ALA A 85 -7.37 -13.83 12.12
CA ALA A 85 -7.09 -14.53 10.87
C ALA A 85 -5.59 -14.77 10.67
N THR A 86 -4.73 -13.86 11.14
CA THR A 86 -3.27 -14.01 11.11
C THR A 86 -2.83 -15.15 12.03
N ASP A 87 -3.41 -15.27 13.22
CA ASP A 87 -3.07 -16.34 14.17
C ASP A 87 -3.53 -17.74 13.72
N HIS A 88 -4.52 -17.81 12.83
CA HIS A 88 -5.17 -19.07 12.41
C HIS A 88 -5.12 -19.31 10.88
N HIS A 89 -4.20 -18.65 10.16
CA HIS A 89 -4.00 -18.84 8.73
C HIS A 89 -3.42 -20.23 8.40
N GLU A 90 -3.57 -20.65 7.14
CA GLU A 90 -2.89 -21.85 6.64
C GLU A 90 -1.39 -21.56 6.49
N SER A 91 -0.52 -22.56 6.68
CA SER A 91 0.94 -22.36 6.68
C SER A 91 1.53 -21.82 5.36
N SER A 92 0.77 -21.88 4.27
CA SER A 92 1.15 -21.37 2.95
C SER A 92 0.56 -19.98 2.64
N ASP A 93 -0.35 -19.47 3.47
CA ASP A 93 -0.98 -18.18 3.24
C ASP A 93 0.03 -17.05 3.49
N TYR A 94 0.06 -16.09 2.58
CA TYR A 94 0.72 -14.81 2.80
C TYR A 94 -0.29 -13.74 3.24
N ASP A 95 0.23 -12.56 3.56
CA ASP A 95 -0.55 -11.40 3.99
C ASP A 95 -1.73 -11.09 3.06
N ILE A 96 -1.52 -11.15 1.74
CA ILE A 96 -2.58 -10.89 0.76
C ILE A 96 -3.65 -11.98 0.74
N ASP A 97 -3.29 -13.25 0.98
CA ASP A 97 -4.24 -14.37 1.01
C ASP A 97 -5.18 -14.24 2.21
N ILE A 98 -4.62 -13.88 3.37
CA ILE A 98 -5.38 -13.61 4.59
C ILE A 98 -6.37 -12.47 4.35
N LEU A 99 -5.91 -11.36 3.77
CA LEU A 99 -6.76 -10.22 3.47
C LEU A 99 -7.84 -10.54 2.43
N ASN A 100 -7.52 -11.31 1.40
CA ASN A 100 -8.49 -11.75 0.39
C ASN A 100 -9.57 -12.66 1.00
N LYS A 101 -9.19 -13.61 1.87
CA LYS A 101 -10.14 -14.46 2.61
C LYS A 101 -11.07 -13.63 3.51
N LEU A 102 -10.55 -12.55 4.13
CA LEU A 102 -11.34 -11.68 4.99
C LEU A 102 -12.24 -10.69 4.24
N TYR A 103 -11.73 -10.09 3.16
CA TYR A 103 -12.28 -8.88 2.58
C TYR A 103 -12.54 -8.94 1.08
N GLY A 104 -12.16 -10.01 0.37
CA GLY A 104 -12.24 -10.07 -1.10
C GLY A 104 -13.63 -9.80 -1.69
N SER A 105 -14.71 -10.04 -0.93
CA SER A 105 -16.09 -9.75 -1.33
C SER A 105 -16.64 -8.39 -0.88
N SER A 106 -15.88 -7.63 -0.10
CA SER A 106 -16.34 -6.40 0.58
C SER A 106 -15.37 -5.21 0.44
N CYS A 107 -14.19 -5.45 -0.14
CA CYS A 107 -13.21 -4.39 -0.38
C CYS A 107 -13.65 -3.48 -1.53
N LEU A 108 -13.25 -2.22 -1.43
CA LEU A 108 -13.36 -1.29 -2.55
C LEU A 108 -12.31 -1.67 -3.60
N ILE A 109 -12.71 -1.72 -4.87
CA ILE A 109 -11.80 -1.93 -5.99
C ILE A 109 -11.22 -0.59 -6.41
N ILE A 110 -9.89 -0.49 -6.40
CA ILE A 110 -9.15 0.68 -6.90
C ILE A 110 -8.88 0.46 -8.40
N PRO A 111 -8.92 1.48 -9.27
CA PRO A 111 -8.55 1.34 -10.69
C PRO A 111 -7.08 0.91 -10.88
N HIS A 112 -6.82 -0.40 -10.90
CA HIS A 112 -5.48 -1.00 -10.80
C HIS A 112 -4.59 -0.69 -12.02
N GLN A 113 -5.17 -0.50 -13.21
CA GLN A 113 -4.41 -0.16 -14.43
C GLN A 113 -3.46 1.03 -14.27
N ARG A 114 -3.78 1.99 -13.38
CA ARG A 114 -2.92 3.14 -13.06
C ARG A 114 -2.32 3.08 -11.67
N TYR A 115 -2.96 2.41 -10.72
CA TYR A 115 -2.58 2.48 -9.31
C TYR A 115 -1.88 1.23 -8.77
N ASP A 116 -1.83 0.14 -9.54
CA ASP A 116 -1.13 -1.09 -9.16
C ASP A 116 -0.72 -1.92 -10.40
N VAL A 117 0.18 -1.36 -11.22
CA VAL A 117 0.74 -2.09 -12.36
C VAL A 117 1.80 -3.07 -11.85
N LEU A 118 1.41 -4.33 -11.79
CA LEU A 118 2.27 -5.44 -11.42
C LEU A 118 3.28 -5.74 -12.54
N THR A 119 4.58 -5.69 -12.25
CA THR A 119 5.60 -6.04 -13.26
C THR A 119 5.56 -7.51 -13.67
N GLY A 120 4.97 -8.38 -12.84
CA GLY A 120 4.66 -9.76 -13.20
C GLY A 120 3.65 -9.89 -14.35
N GLU A 121 2.82 -8.87 -14.60
CA GLU A 121 1.83 -8.85 -15.69
C GLU A 121 2.49 -9.00 -17.06
N PHE A 122 3.66 -8.38 -17.25
CA PHE A 122 4.45 -8.49 -18.48
C PHE A 122 4.91 -9.93 -18.80
N LYS A 123 4.91 -10.82 -17.80
CA LYS A 123 5.24 -12.23 -17.99
C LYS A 123 4.02 -13.08 -18.31
N SER A 124 2.81 -12.55 -18.10
CA SER A 124 1.57 -13.25 -18.36
C SER A 124 1.31 -13.35 -19.86
N GLU A 125 0.71 -14.46 -20.29
CA GLU A 125 0.15 -14.59 -21.64
C GLU A 125 -1.33 -14.16 -21.68
N ASN A 126 -1.99 -14.08 -20.53
CA ASN A 126 -3.38 -13.64 -20.37
C ASN A 126 -3.44 -12.38 -19.49
N HIS A 127 -3.93 -11.28 -20.07
CA HIS A 127 -4.02 -9.98 -19.40
C HIS A 127 -5.46 -9.60 -18.99
N GLU A 128 -6.43 -10.51 -19.08
CA GLU A 128 -7.86 -10.23 -18.82
C GLU A 128 -8.11 -9.60 -17.45
N ASN A 129 -7.44 -10.07 -16.40
CA ASN A 129 -7.59 -9.54 -15.05
C ASN A 129 -7.03 -8.11 -14.93
N TYR A 130 -5.94 -7.80 -15.65
CA TYR A 130 -5.38 -6.45 -15.69
C TYR A 130 -6.22 -5.50 -16.55
N LEU A 131 -6.72 -5.97 -17.70
CA LEU A 131 -7.49 -5.15 -18.62
C LEU A 131 -8.91 -4.89 -18.10
N GLY A 132 -9.55 -5.88 -17.46
CA GLY A 132 -10.88 -5.71 -16.86
C GLY A 132 -12.03 -5.46 -17.86
N PHE A 133 -11.72 -5.26 -19.15
CA PHE A 133 -12.66 -5.05 -20.24
C PHE A 133 -12.32 -5.94 -21.45
N PRO A 134 -13.29 -6.67 -22.03
CA PRO A 134 -13.04 -7.63 -23.10
C PRO A 134 -12.42 -7.06 -24.39
N ASP A 135 -12.69 -5.78 -24.69
CA ASP A 135 -12.26 -5.14 -25.94
C ASP A 135 -10.89 -4.45 -25.83
N GLU A 136 -10.36 -4.31 -24.62
CA GLU A 136 -9.06 -3.68 -24.40
C GLU A 136 -7.95 -4.66 -24.79
N LYS A 137 -6.87 -4.15 -25.41
CA LYS A 137 -5.74 -4.97 -25.84
C LYS A 137 -4.51 -4.56 -25.07
N TRP A 138 -3.81 -5.55 -24.53
CA TRP A 138 -2.55 -5.34 -23.87
C TRP A 138 -1.49 -4.77 -24.83
N ASN A 139 -0.86 -3.68 -24.39
CA ASN A 139 0.31 -3.10 -25.03
C ASN A 139 1.28 -2.60 -23.96
N ALA A 140 2.44 -3.24 -23.86
CA ALA A 140 3.47 -2.92 -22.88
C ALA A 140 3.90 -1.45 -22.87
N HIS A 141 3.91 -0.80 -24.04
CA HIS A 141 4.38 0.58 -24.17
C HIS A 141 3.41 1.60 -23.58
N ASP A 142 2.12 1.26 -23.46
CA ASP A 142 1.11 2.17 -22.92
C ASP A 142 1.40 2.53 -21.46
N ILE A 143 2.12 1.66 -20.74
CA ILE A 143 2.54 1.88 -19.36
C ILE A 143 3.48 3.10 -19.21
N PHE A 144 4.27 3.43 -20.24
CA PHE A 144 5.10 4.64 -20.23
C PHE A 144 4.34 5.90 -20.65
N THR A 145 3.22 5.75 -21.34
CA THR A 145 2.41 6.88 -21.81
C THR A 145 1.49 7.44 -20.73
N GLN A 146 1.19 6.65 -19.70
CA GLN A 146 0.32 7.06 -18.60
C GLN A 146 1.10 7.10 -17.27
N PRO A 147 0.78 8.03 -16.36
CA PRO A 147 1.34 8.01 -15.01
C PRO A 147 0.78 6.81 -14.25
N SER A 148 1.64 5.82 -14.04
CA SER A 148 1.29 4.56 -13.38
C SER A 148 2.12 4.33 -12.13
N PHE A 149 1.49 3.74 -11.10
CA PHE A 149 2.18 3.20 -9.93
C PHE A 149 2.61 1.76 -10.23
N ILE A 150 3.91 1.53 -10.28
CA ILE A 150 4.51 0.25 -10.64
C ILE A 150 4.87 -0.53 -9.36
N HIS A 151 4.37 -1.76 -9.27
CA HIS A 151 4.64 -2.69 -8.18
C HIS A 151 5.45 -3.89 -8.69
N PHE A 152 6.68 -4.03 -8.18
CA PHE A 152 7.58 -5.10 -8.57
C PHE A 152 7.16 -6.48 -8.02
N SER A 153 6.51 -7.29 -8.84
CA SER A 153 5.97 -8.62 -8.52
C SER A 153 6.64 -9.74 -9.34
N ASP A 154 7.95 -9.67 -9.48
CA ASP A 154 8.70 -10.46 -10.47
C ASP A 154 9.09 -11.88 -10.05
N TRP A 155 8.50 -12.45 -8.99
CA TRP A 155 8.91 -13.76 -8.48
C TRP A 155 9.02 -14.78 -9.64
N PRO A 156 10.09 -15.60 -9.71
CA PRO A 156 11.17 -15.77 -8.71
C PRO A 156 12.31 -14.76 -8.82
N THR A 157 12.29 -13.84 -9.79
CA THR A 157 13.31 -12.79 -9.91
C THR A 157 13.30 -11.93 -8.64
N LYS A 158 14.49 -11.72 -8.07
CA LYS A 158 14.65 -10.85 -6.89
C LYS A 158 14.16 -9.42 -7.15
N LYS A 159 13.82 -8.73 -6.04
CA LYS A 159 13.40 -7.33 -6.05
C LYS A 159 14.47 -6.43 -6.70
N PRO A 160 14.11 -5.36 -7.41
CA PRO A 160 15.04 -4.57 -8.24
C PRO A 160 16.10 -3.80 -7.46
N TRP A 161 15.95 -3.63 -6.14
CA TRP A 161 17.00 -3.03 -5.29
C TRP A 161 18.05 -4.04 -4.82
N LEU A 162 17.93 -5.32 -5.20
CA LEU A 162 18.95 -6.33 -4.97
C LEU A 162 19.74 -6.50 -6.26
N GLU A 163 21.05 -6.73 -6.12
CA GLU A 163 21.86 -7.14 -7.26
C GLU A 163 21.41 -8.53 -7.74
N VAL A 164 21.14 -8.63 -9.04
CA VAL A 164 20.66 -9.85 -9.68
C VAL A 164 21.63 -10.20 -10.81
N PRO A 165 22.21 -11.40 -10.84
CA PRO A 165 23.06 -11.83 -11.95
C PRO A 165 22.30 -11.78 -13.27
N GLU A 166 22.98 -11.39 -14.35
CA GLU A 166 22.34 -11.28 -15.68
C GLU A 166 21.78 -12.62 -16.16
N GLU A 167 22.36 -13.74 -15.73
CA GLU A 167 21.82 -15.08 -15.96
C GLU A 167 20.44 -15.28 -15.33
N GLU A 168 20.25 -14.90 -14.06
CA GLU A 168 18.94 -14.98 -13.39
C GLU A 168 17.90 -14.07 -14.08
N ILE A 169 18.31 -12.88 -14.54
CA ILE A 169 17.43 -12.00 -15.32
C ILE A 169 17.06 -12.65 -16.66
N ARG A 170 18.03 -13.23 -17.37
CA ARG A 170 17.81 -13.88 -18.67
C ARG A 170 16.81 -15.04 -18.57
N ASP A 171 16.85 -15.80 -17.47
CA ASP A 171 16.04 -17.00 -17.29
C ASP A 171 14.58 -16.66 -16.91
N TYR A 172 14.33 -15.53 -16.25
CA TYR A 172 13.02 -15.18 -15.69
C TYR A 172 12.37 -13.91 -16.24
N GLN A 173 13.01 -13.19 -17.17
CA GLN A 173 12.41 -12.08 -17.91
C GLN A 173 11.20 -12.55 -18.78
N PRO A 174 10.33 -11.62 -19.21
CA PRO A 174 9.33 -11.92 -20.23
C PRO A 174 9.94 -12.52 -21.50
N ARG A 175 9.25 -13.49 -22.10
CA ARG A 175 9.63 -14.09 -23.39
C ARG A 175 9.19 -13.19 -24.54
N CYS A 176 9.90 -13.22 -25.66
CA CYS A 176 9.39 -12.60 -26.88
C CYS A 176 8.30 -13.47 -27.48
N ARG A 177 7.23 -12.83 -27.98
CA ARG A 177 6.13 -13.49 -28.67
C ARG A 177 6.48 -13.63 -30.15
N VAL A 178 6.29 -14.83 -30.71
CA VAL A 178 6.53 -15.08 -32.13
C VAL A 178 5.36 -14.49 -32.92
N VAL A 179 5.64 -13.54 -33.82
CA VAL A 179 4.62 -12.89 -34.67
C VAL A 179 4.60 -13.53 -36.05
N SER A 180 5.77 -13.89 -36.58
CA SER A 180 5.95 -14.57 -37.87
C SER A 180 7.17 -15.51 -37.83
N GLU A 181 7.47 -16.21 -38.92
CA GLU A 181 8.67 -17.07 -39.01
C GLU A 181 9.98 -16.29 -38.80
N THR A 182 10.00 -15.00 -39.12
CA THR A 182 11.19 -14.13 -39.02
C THR A 182 11.08 -13.06 -37.93
N ASP A 183 9.87 -12.75 -37.46
CA ASP A 183 9.62 -11.62 -36.57
C ASP A 183 9.16 -12.06 -35.18
N GLN A 184 9.74 -11.41 -34.17
CA GLN A 184 9.38 -11.57 -32.77
C GLN A 184 9.06 -10.21 -32.15
N ASP A 185 8.01 -10.18 -31.34
CA ASP A 185 7.68 -9.03 -30.50
C ASP A 185 8.28 -9.23 -29.10
N CYS A 186 9.26 -8.38 -28.78
CA CYS A 186 9.94 -8.38 -27.48
C CYS A 186 9.51 -7.21 -26.60
N SER A 187 8.44 -6.49 -26.95
CA SER A 187 7.99 -5.27 -26.27
C SER A 187 7.84 -5.46 -24.76
N ASP A 188 7.24 -6.56 -24.32
CA ASP A 188 7.07 -6.86 -22.88
C ASP A 188 8.41 -6.95 -22.15
N ARG A 189 9.37 -7.67 -22.75
CA ARG A 189 10.71 -7.86 -22.19
C ARG A 189 11.47 -6.56 -22.11
N ASP A 190 11.42 -5.77 -23.19
CA ASP A 190 12.19 -4.54 -23.31
C ASP A 190 11.67 -3.47 -22.36
N VAL A 191 10.34 -3.34 -22.25
CA VAL A 191 9.68 -2.46 -21.27
C VAL A 191 9.99 -2.92 -19.84
N TRP A 192 9.82 -4.21 -19.53
CA TRP A 192 10.09 -4.76 -18.20
C TRP A 192 11.54 -4.52 -17.76
N ARG A 193 12.51 -4.76 -18.65
CA ARG A 193 13.94 -4.46 -18.39
C ARG A 193 14.18 -2.97 -18.20
N GLY A 194 13.54 -2.13 -19.01
CA GLY A 194 13.59 -0.68 -18.91
C GLY A 194 13.12 -0.17 -17.54
N ILE A 195 11.96 -0.66 -17.07
CA ILE A 195 11.40 -0.31 -15.76
C ILE A 195 12.36 -0.68 -14.62
N ARG A 196 12.92 -1.90 -14.64
CA ARG A 196 13.88 -2.33 -13.61
C ARG A 196 15.14 -1.49 -13.63
N LYS A 197 15.70 -1.25 -14.81
CA LYS A 197 16.90 -0.42 -14.98
C LYS A 197 16.67 1.01 -14.47
N ASP A 198 15.59 1.66 -14.87
CA ASP A 198 15.24 3.00 -14.43
C ASP A 198 15.07 3.09 -12.91
N PHE A 199 14.40 2.12 -12.28
CA PHE A 199 14.26 2.06 -10.83
C PHE A 199 15.63 1.96 -10.13
N THR A 200 16.47 1.02 -10.58
CA THR A 200 17.82 0.80 -10.04
C THR A 200 18.68 2.06 -10.17
N GLU A 201 18.72 2.68 -11.34
CA GLU A 201 19.51 3.89 -11.61
C GLU A 201 19.04 5.09 -10.77
N ARG A 202 17.72 5.31 -10.67
CA ARG A 202 17.17 6.39 -9.82
C ARG A 202 17.48 6.15 -8.36
N ARG A 203 17.32 4.92 -7.89
CA ARG A 203 17.57 4.57 -6.49
C ARG A 203 19.06 4.66 -6.16
N GLN A 204 19.95 4.23 -7.05
CA GLN A 204 21.40 4.40 -6.89
C GLN A 204 21.79 5.88 -6.86
N ARG A 205 21.20 6.70 -7.73
CA ARG A 205 21.43 8.16 -7.75
C ARG A 205 21.04 8.85 -6.45
N VAL A 206 19.97 8.40 -5.81
CA VAL A 206 19.47 8.97 -4.54
C VAL A 206 20.18 8.40 -3.31
N CYS A 207 20.40 7.09 -3.28
CA CYS A 207 20.90 6.37 -2.09
C CYS A 207 22.43 6.19 -2.08
N GLY A 208 23.12 6.38 -3.21
CA GLY A 208 24.58 6.23 -3.31
C GLY A 208 25.08 4.86 -2.84
N HIS A 209 26.15 4.83 -2.04
CA HIS A 209 26.75 3.59 -1.51
C HIS A 209 25.82 2.73 -0.65
N ALA A 210 24.73 3.29 -0.09
CA ALA A 210 23.75 2.53 0.69
C ALA A 210 22.82 1.66 -0.18
N PHE A 211 22.89 1.83 -1.51
CA PHE A 211 22.16 1.02 -2.47
C PHE A 211 22.72 -0.41 -2.59
N ASP A 212 24.04 -0.56 -2.42
CA ASP A 212 24.77 -1.82 -2.58
C ASP A 212 24.62 -2.70 -1.33
N LYS A 213 23.39 -3.15 -1.03
CA LYS A 213 23.16 -4.21 -0.04
C LYS A 213 23.49 -5.55 -0.69
N ARG A 214 24.79 -5.82 -0.86
CA ARG A 214 25.30 -7.16 -1.15
C ARG A 214 24.70 -8.11 -0.13
N SER A 215 23.85 -9.00 -0.62
CA SER A 215 23.24 -10.11 0.08
C SER A 215 22.64 -9.78 1.47
N ILE A 216 21.31 -9.69 1.54
CA ILE A 216 20.57 -10.01 2.77
C ILE A 216 20.68 -11.53 3.01
N ASP A 217 21.90 -12.05 3.18
CA ASP A 217 22.18 -13.48 3.33
C ASP A 217 23.13 -13.74 4.51
N ARG A 218 23.04 -12.89 5.54
CA ARG A 218 23.64 -13.12 6.87
C ARG A 218 22.67 -12.80 8.00
N ARG A 219 21.41 -13.22 7.87
CA ARG A 219 20.48 -13.34 9.00
C ARG A 219 19.87 -14.74 9.04
N SER A 220 20.74 -15.74 9.00
CA SER A 220 20.43 -17.10 9.43
C SER A 220 21.52 -17.53 10.40
N GLU A 221 21.56 -16.88 11.56
CA GLU A 221 22.15 -17.38 12.80
C GLU A 221 21.99 -16.29 13.87
N SER A 222 20.85 -16.30 14.56
CA SER A 222 20.84 -15.89 15.96
C SER A 222 20.18 -16.99 16.78
N PRO A 223 20.72 -17.27 17.98
CA PRO A 223 20.38 -18.47 18.73
C PRO A 223 18.96 -18.38 19.27
N MET A 224 18.26 -19.51 19.27
CA MET A 224 17.09 -19.71 20.12
C MET A 224 17.43 -19.34 21.57
N MET A 225 16.80 -18.28 22.09
CA MET A 225 16.54 -17.97 23.50
C MET A 225 15.75 -16.64 23.49
N SER A 226 14.72 -16.38 24.29
CA SER A 226 14.30 -16.92 25.57
C SER A 226 12.84 -16.51 25.81
N THR A 227 12.15 -17.28 26.63
CA THR A 227 10.76 -17.18 27.14
C THR A 227 10.09 -15.79 27.12
N ARG A 228 8.86 -15.71 26.58
CA ARG A 228 7.94 -14.55 26.74
C ARG A 228 7.56 -14.40 28.23
N PRO A 229 7.53 -13.17 28.80
CA PRO A 229 6.93 -12.95 30.11
C PRO A 229 5.41 -13.12 30.04
N ARG A 230 4.87 -13.88 30.99
CA ARG A 230 3.44 -13.95 31.28
C ARG A 230 3.01 -12.60 31.87
N TYR A 231 2.16 -11.85 31.17
CA TYR A 231 1.43 -10.74 31.80
C TYR A 231 0.32 -11.34 32.66
N GLU A 232 0.54 -11.36 33.98
CA GLU A 232 -0.53 -11.60 34.95
C GLU A 232 -1.46 -10.37 34.98
N SER A 233 -2.74 -10.61 34.75
CA SER A 233 -3.79 -9.64 35.08
C SER A 233 -3.93 -9.57 36.59
N THR A 234 -3.74 -8.40 37.18
CA THR A 234 -4.27 -8.13 38.51
C THR A 234 -5.18 -6.92 38.42
N LEU A 235 -6.48 -7.21 38.40
CA LEU A 235 -7.55 -6.30 38.76
C LEU A 235 -7.51 -6.13 40.29
N VAL A 236 -7.37 -4.89 40.76
CA VAL A 236 -8.01 -4.36 41.97
C VAL A 236 -8.41 -2.92 41.67
#